data_AF-A0A8T6PGB6-F1
#
_entry.id   AF-A0A8T6PGB6-F1
#
_cell.length_a   1.000
_cell.length_b   1.000
_cell.length_c   1.000
_cell.angle_alpha   90.00
_cell.angle_beta   90.00
_cell.angle_gamma   90.00
#
_symmetry.space_group_name_H-M   'P 1'
#
loop_
_entity.id
_entity.type
_entity.pdbx_description
1 polymer ?
#
loop_
_entity_poly.entity_id
_entity_poly.type
_entity_poly.pdbx_seq_one_letter_code
_entity_poly.pdbx_strand_id
1 'polypeptide(L)' 'SLMGGFNAYLVFGSLWYFMDQLGYPLSPQITAPSPNSSSADMVSNLPLVWMQEGNLLTIFVIALFLFILIAII' A
#
# COMPACT_ATOMS: atom_id res chain seq x y z
N SER A 1 -9.16 4.31 16.91
CA SER A 1 -8.39 3.21 17.51
C SER A 1 -7.17 2.92 16.65
N LEU A 2 -6.09 2.37 17.21
CA LEU A 2 -4.87 2.04 16.46
C LEU A 2 -5.16 1.11 15.27
N MET A 3 -6.00 0.09 15.48
CA MET A 3 -6.42 -0.85 14.42
C MET A 3 -7.18 -0.17 13.28
N GLY A 4 -8.04 0.80 13.58
CA GLY A 4 -8.75 1.57 12.54
C GLY A 4 -7.78 2.41 11.71
N GLY A 5 -6.80 3.05 12.35
CA GLY A 5 -5.75 3.79 11.66
C GLY A 5 -4.89 2.90 10.78
N PHE A 6 -4.50 1.73 11.29
CA PHE A 6 -3.74 0.74 10.51
C PHE A 6 -4.53 0.26 9.28
N ASN A 7 -5.82 -0.06 9.43
CA ASN A 7 -6.67 -0.48 8.31
C ASN A 7 -6.84 0.63 7.26
N ALA A 8 -7.08 1.87 7.70
CA ALA A 8 -7.17 3.00 6.79
C ALA A 8 -5.85 3.21 6.04
N TYR A 9 -4.72 3.14 6.74
CA TYR A 9 -3.39 3.23 6.14
C TYR A 9 -3.15 2.14 5.08
N LEU A 10 -3.51 0.88 5.34
CA LEU A 10 -3.39 -0.19 4.35
C LEU A 10 -4.21 0.09 3.09
N VAL A 11 -5.48 0.51 3.24
CA VAL A 11 -6.38 0.76 2.11
C VAL A 11 -5.96 1.99 1.32
N PHE A 12 -5.89 3.15 1.98
CA PHE A 12 -5.59 4.42 1.30
C PHE A 12 -4.13 4.51 0.87
N GLY A 13 -3.19 3.94 1.64
CA GLY A 13 -1.79 3.89 1.26
C GLY A 13 -1.55 3.00 0.04
N SER A 14 -2.28 1.90 -0.12
CA SER A 14 -2.21 1.09 -1.34
C SER A 14 -2.74 1.83 -2.56
N LEU A 15 -3.84 2.60 -2.42
CA LEU A 15 -4.34 3.46 -3.51
C LEU A 15 -3.31 4.52 -3.90
N TRP A 16 -2.67 5.16 -2.92
CA TRP A 16 -1.65 6.17 -3.16
C TRP A 16 -0.42 5.57 -3.85
N TYR A 17 -0.01 4.35 -3.47
CA TYR A 17 1.07 3.63 -4.13
C TYR A 17 0.83 3.49 -5.64
N PHE A 18 -0.38 3.08 -6.04
CA PHE A 18 -0.69 2.97 -7.46
C PHE A 18 -0.71 4.33 -8.17
N MET A 19 -1.18 5.38 -7.50
CA MET A 19 -1.14 6.73 -8.05
C MET A 19 0.29 7.21 -8.30
N ASP A 20 1.22 6.93 -7.39
CA ASP A 20 2.64 7.26 -7.52
C ASP A 20 3.31 6.47 -8.66
N GLN A 21 3.08 5.16 -8.72
CA GLN A 21 3.61 4.29 -9.80
C GLN A 21 3.11 4.69 -11.20
N LEU A 22 1.91 5.24 -11.28
CA LEU A 22 1.31 5.72 -12.53
C LEU A 22 1.68 7.17 -12.86
N GLY A 23 2.55 7.82 -12.08
CA GLY A 23 3.00 9.18 -12.33
C GLY A 23 1.91 10.24 -12.11
N TYR A 24 1.02 10.03 -11.12
CA TYR A 24 -0.04 10.97 -10.73
C TYR A 24 -1.03 11.30 -11.87
N PRO A 25 -1.80 10.30 -12.35
CA PRO A 25 -2.71 10.44 -13.51
C PRO A 25 -3.87 11.41 -13.29
N LEU A 26 -4.13 11.83 -12.05
CA LEU A 26 -5.19 12.77 -11.67
C LEU A 26 -4.70 14.23 -11.65
N SER A 27 -3.54 14.52 -12.23
CA SER A 27 -3.04 15.88 -12.43
C SER A 27 -4.01 16.71 -13.31
N PRO A 28 -4.26 17.99 -12.99
CA PRO A 28 -3.64 18.79 -11.91
C PRO A 28 -4.27 18.67 -10.52
N GLN A 29 -5.40 17.96 -10.35
CA GLN A 29 -6.13 17.89 -9.08
C GLN A 29 -5.30 17.21 -7.98
N ILE A 30 -4.50 16.21 -8.35
CA ILE A 30 -3.54 15.57 -7.46
C ILE A 30 -2.20 15.47 -8.19
N THR A 31 -1.17 16.09 -7.62
CA THR A 31 0.17 16.14 -8.18
C THR A 31 1.17 15.46 -7.26
N ALA A 32 2.33 15.13 -7.81
CA ALA A 32 3.42 14.57 -7.04
C ALA A 32 3.84 15.51 -5.90
N PRO A 33 4.16 14.96 -4.70
CA PRO A 33 4.76 15.73 -3.63
C PRO A 33 6.03 16.45 -4.09
N SER A 34 6.27 17.63 -3.53
CA SER A 34 7.51 18.35 -3.80
C SER A 34 8.73 17.54 -3.31
N PRO A 35 9.82 17.47 -4.09
CA PRO A 35 11.06 16.82 -3.65
C PRO A 35 11.56 17.41 -2.32
N ASN A 36 12.12 16.57 -1.44
CA ASN A 36 12.60 16.95 -0.09
C ASN A 36 11.52 17.47 0.87
N SER A 37 10.24 17.18 0.60
CA SER A 37 9.16 17.42 1.55
C SER A 37 8.85 16.18 2.38
N SER A 38 8.29 16.36 3.57
CA SER A 38 7.81 15.24 4.41
C SER A 38 6.80 14.35 3.68
N SER A 39 6.05 14.91 2.73
CA SER A 39 5.11 14.17 1.90
C SER A 39 5.81 13.28 0.87
N ALA A 40 6.98 13.67 0.37
CA ALA A 40 7.80 12.82 -0.50
C ALA A 40 8.40 11.65 0.29
N ASP A 41 8.85 11.89 1.52
CA ASP A 41 9.38 10.83 2.39
C ASP A 41 8.32 9.77 2.73
N MET A 42 7.05 10.18 2.83
CA MET A 42 5.92 9.28 3.11
C MET A 42 5.70 8.25 1.98
N VAL A 43 6.06 8.56 0.73
CA VAL A 43 5.89 7.64 -0.40
C VAL A 43 6.71 6.36 -0.20
N SER A 44 7.91 6.47 0.37
CA SER A 44 8.76 5.32 0.72
C SER A 44 8.18 4.46 1.86
N ASN A 45 7.25 5.02 2.64
CA ASN A 45 6.60 4.35 3.77
C ASN A 45 5.20 3.85 3.41
N LEU A 46 4.85 3.70 2.13
CA LEU A 46 3.54 3.19 1.74
C LEU A 46 3.44 1.67 1.95
N PRO A 47 2.25 1.13 2.26
CA PRO A 47 2.02 -0.29 2.56
C PRO A 47 2.69 -1.24 1.56
N LEU A 48 2.41 -1.03 0.28
CA LEU A 48 2.85 -1.92 -0.78
C LEU A 48 4.37 -1.86 -1.03
N VAL A 49 5.05 -0.78 -0.61
CA VAL A 49 6.52 -0.68 -0.73
C VAL A 49 7.18 -1.71 0.17
N TRP A 50 6.94 -1.63 1.48
CA TRP A 50 7.54 -2.56 2.44
C TRP A 50 6.90 -3.96 2.39
N MET A 51 5.67 -4.12 1.90
CA MET A 51 5.09 -5.45 1.69
C MET A 51 5.73 -6.19 0.50
N GLN A 52 6.25 -5.48 -0.50
CA GLN A 52 6.97 -6.11 -1.61
C GLN A 52 8.40 -6.52 -1.22
N GLU A 53 8.99 -5.84 -0.24
CA GLU A 53 10.27 -6.23 0.33
C GLU A 53 10.22 -7.66 0.88
N GLY A 54 11.23 -8.45 0.56
CA GLY A 54 11.36 -9.82 1.08
C GLY A 54 10.22 -10.77 0.71
N ASN A 55 9.44 -10.48 -0.34
CA ASN A 55 8.33 -11.32 -0.82
C ASN A 55 7.17 -11.48 0.20
N LEU A 56 7.07 -10.56 1.17
CA LEU A 56 6.08 -10.64 2.26
C LEU A 56 4.64 -10.65 1.74
N LEU A 57 4.33 -9.82 0.74
CA LEU A 57 3.02 -9.77 0.11
C LEU A 57 2.62 -11.13 -0.47
N THR A 58 3.54 -11.78 -1.20
CA THR A 58 3.30 -13.09 -1.80
C THR A 58 3.07 -14.15 -0.73
N ILE A 59 3.88 -14.16 0.33
CA ILE A 59 3.72 -15.09 1.45
C ILE A 59 2.34 -14.91 2.10
N PHE A 60 1.94 -13.66 2.34
CA PHE A 60 0.66 -13.34 2.96
C PHE A 60 -0.54 -13.77 2.09
N VAL A 61 -0.47 -13.53 0.77
CA VAL A 61 -1.50 -13.95 -0.17
C VAL A 61 -1.61 -15.48 -0.24
N ILE A 62 -0.48 -16.20 -0.28
CA ILE A 62 -0.47 -17.67 -0.26
C ILE A 62 -1.10 -18.20 1.03
N ALA A 63 -0.72 -17.64 2.18
CA ALA A 63 -1.26 -18.04 3.48
C ALA A 63 -2.77 -17.81 3.56
N LEU A 64 -3.26 -16.65 3.12
CA LEU A 64 -4.70 -16.35 3.06
C LEU A 64 -5.44 -17.27 2.10
N PHE A 65 -4.86 -17.55 0.94
CA PHE A 65 -5.45 -18.47 -0.04
C PHE A 65 -5.60 -19.88 0.55
N LEU A 66 -4.55 -20.40 1.20
CA LEU A 66 -4.59 -21.71 1.87
C LEU A 66 -5.59 -21.73 3.03
N PHE A 67 -5.65 -20.66 3.82
CA PHE A 67 -6.63 -20.52 4.91
C PHE A 67 -8.07 -20.63 4.37
N ILE A 68 -8.39 -19.89 3.31
CA ILE A 68 -9.72 -19.93 2.69
C ILE A 68 -10.01 -21.32 2.12
N LEU A 69 -9.05 -21.94 1.44
CA LEU A 69 -9.19 -23.29 0.88
C LEU A 69 -9.52 -24.31 1.98
N ILE A 70 -8.79 -24.29 3.09
CA ILE A 70 -9.02 -25.20 4.22
C ILE A 70 -10.35 -24.90 4.91
N ALA A 71 -10.73 -23.63 5.05
CA ALA A 71 -11.97 -23.25 5.73
C ALA A 71 -13.24 -23.62 4.96
N ILE A 72 -13.15 -23.78 3.63
CA ILE A 72 -14.29 -24.11 2.76
C ILE A 72 -14.47 -25.64 2.59
N ILE A 73 -13.39 -26.43 2.72
CA ILE A 73 -13.43 -27.90 2.66
C ILE A 73 -13.93 -28.47 3.99
#